data_AF-A0A451AD88-F1
#
_entry.id   AF-A0A451AD88-F1
#
_cell.length_a   1.000
_cell.length_b   1.000
_cell.length_c   1.000
_cell.angle_alpha   90.00
_cell.angle_beta   90.00
_cell.angle_gamma   90.00
#
_symmetry.space_group_name_H-M   'P 1'
#
loop_
_entity.id
_entity.type
_entity.pdbx_description
1 polymer ?
#
loop_
_entity_poly.entity_id
_entity_poly.type
_entity_poly.pdbx_seq_one_letter_code
_entity_poly.pdbx_strand_id
1 'polypeptide(L)'
;MGLLGVQAIAAHTIAFEISIVVLLVAWAVANAVATRIGTISVQEGCAGVWRVLNSSLLIFFLFMLPPMVVLKLFSPWAVMLFVGAGLKAQTLLPTAAPVVVLAAFFVFVNGLRLVLNHALNGLADMKVPALIAAVSYWGIALPVGITLGFMLELGVLGMWWGLITGMSVATVAYFMRFWWLVRHSSLATKSDQ
;
A
#
# COMPACT_ATOMS: atom_id res chain seq x y z
N MET A 1 -19.48 2.27 22.24
CA MET A 1 -19.40 0.80 22.27
C MET A 1 -20.77 0.09 22.33
N GLY A 2 -21.91 0.75 22.04
CA GLY A 2 -23.25 0.10 22.18
C GLY A 2 -24.27 0.40 21.07
N LEU A 3 -23.88 1.04 19.97
CA LEU A 3 -24.82 1.44 18.89
C LEU A 3 -24.65 0.67 17.57
N LEU A 4 -23.58 -0.11 17.43
CA LEU A 4 -23.33 -0.98 16.28
C LEU A 4 -23.48 -2.41 16.80
N GLY A 5 -24.59 -3.05 16.46
CA GLY A 5 -24.94 -4.38 16.95
C GLY A 5 -23.81 -5.39 16.76
N VAL A 6 -23.78 -6.43 17.59
CA VAL A 6 -22.77 -7.51 17.60
C VAL A 6 -22.44 -8.04 16.19
N GLN A 7 -23.43 -8.07 15.29
CA GLN A 7 -23.25 -8.44 13.88
C GLN A 7 -22.32 -7.49 13.08
N ALA A 8 -22.41 -6.17 13.28
CA ALA A 8 -21.57 -5.20 12.57
C ALA A 8 -20.10 -5.31 13.00
N ILE A 9 -19.85 -5.59 14.29
CA ILE A 9 -18.49 -5.82 14.79
C ILE A 9 -17.94 -7.14 14.23
N ALA A 10 -18.72 -8.22 14.27
CA ALA A 10 -18.29 -9.51 13.74
C ALA A 10 -17.94 -9.44 12.24
N ALA A 11 -18.74 -8.75 11.44
CA ALA A 11 -18.48 -8.60 10.02
C ALA A 11 -17.27 -7.70 9.72
N HIS A 12 -17.06 -6.62 10.50
CA HIS A 12 -15.85 -5.81 10.41
C HIS A 12 -14.58 -6.64 10.68
N THR A 13 -14.60 -7.46 11.73
CA THR A 13 -13.48 -8.35 12.06
C THR A 13 -13.20 -9.33 10.92
N ILE A 14 -14.21 -10.02 10.41
CA ILE A 14 -14.03 -11.00 9.31
C ILE A 14 -13.40 -10.34 8.08
N ALA A 15 -13.83 -9.14 7.73
CA ALA A 15 -13.32 -8.48 6.54
C ALA A 15 -11.94 -7.80 6.77
N PHE A 16 -11.62 -7.43 8.00
CA PHE A 16 -10.26 -7.07 8.41
C PHE A 16 -9.31 -8.27 8.28
N GLU A 17 -9.73 -9.46 8.72
CA GLU A 17 -8.97 -10.71 8.55
C GLU A 17 -8.72 -11.03 7.08
N ILE A 18 -9.74 -10.92 6.22
CA ILE A 18 -9.58 -11.09 4.76
C ILE A 18 -8.56 -10.09 4.21
N SER A 19 -8.60 -8.84 4.67
CA SER A 19 -7.65 -7.79 4.24
C SER A 19 -6.21 -8.12 4.67
N ILE A 20 -6.03 -8.68 5.87
CA ILE A 20 -4.73 -9.16 6.34
C ILE A 20 -4.22 -10.29 5.43
N VAL A 21 -5.06 -11.25 5.06
CA VAL A 21 -4.66 -12.35 4.17
C VAL A 21 -4.16 -11.85 2.81
N VAL A 22 -4.83 -10.85 2.23
CA VAL A 22 -4.38 -10.22 0.98
C VAL A 22 -3.04 -9.50 1.17
N LEU A 23 -2.86 -8.81 2.30
CA LEU A 23 -1.60 -8.15 2.64
C LEU A 23 -0.45 -9.15 2.87
N LEU A 24 -0.71 -10.36 3.37
CA LEU A 24 0.33 -11.39 3.55
C LEU A 24 1.01 -11.77 2.24
N VAL A 25 0.27 -11.76 1.12
CA VAL A 25 0.86 -12.03 -0.20
C VAL A 25 1.85 -10.92 -0.57
N ALA A 26 1.50 -9.65 -0.33
CA ALA A 26 2.42 -8.53 -0.56
C ALA A 26 3.66 -8.61 0.35
N TRP A 27 3.47 -9.01 1.61
CA TRP A 27 4.57 -9.24 2.56
C TRP A 27 5.52 -10.35 2.10
N ALA A 28 4.98 -11.47 1.62
CA ALA A 28 5.78 -12.57 1.08
C ALA A 28 6.64 -12.12 -0.12
N VAL A 29 6.02 -11.39 -1.06
CA VAL A 29 6.75 -10.82 -2.22
C VAL A 29 7.81 -9.82 -1.76
N ALA A 30 7.50 -8.95 -0.81
CA ALA A 30 8.43 -7.96 -0.29
C ALA A 30 9.66 -8.62 0.37
N ASN A 31 9.46 -9.64 1.20
CA ASN A 31 10.57 -10.39 1.80
C ASN A 31 11.43 -11.13 0.77
N ALA A 32 10.80 -11.70 -0.28
CA ALA A 32 11.52 -12.32 -1.39
C ALA A 32 12.37 -11.31 -2.18
N VAL A 33 11.90 -10.07 -2.32
CA VAL A 33 12.66 -8.97 -2.94
C VAL A 33 13.89 -8.61 -2.12
N ALA A 34 13.72 -8.38 -0.81
CA ALA A 34 14.82 -8.00 0.07
C ALA A 34 15.95 -9.04 0.04
N THR A 35 15.59 -10.33 0.16
CA THR A 35 16.57 -11.42 0.14
C THR A 35 17.25 -11.56 -1.21
N ARG A 36 16.49 -11.56 -2.32
CA ARG A 36 17.08 -11.66 -3.67
C ARG A 36 18.00 -10.49 -3.98
N ILE A 37 17.60 -9.24 -3.68
CA ILE A 37 18.44 -8.07 -3.90
C ILE A 37 19.71 -8.13 -3.05
N GLY A 38 19.61 -8.58 -1.80
CA GLY A 38 20.77 -8.74 -0.92
C GLY A 38 21.77 -9.82 -1.37
N THR A 39 21.34 -10.77 -2.20
CA THR A 39 22.21 -11.84 -2.75
C THR A 39 22.81 -11.54 -4.13
N ILE A 40 22.47 -10.40 -4.74
CA ILE A 40 22.96 -10.05 -6.08
C ILE A 40 24.47 -9.88 -6.06
N SER A 41 25.14 -10.60 -6.97
CA SER A 41 26.59 -10.52 -7.11
C SER A 41 27.02 -9.18 -7.73
N VAL A 42 28.23 -8.73 -7.40
CA VAL A 42 28.82 -7.50 -7.97
C VAL A 42 28.85 -7.54 -9.51
N GLN A 43 28.97 -8.74 -10.10
CA GLN A 43 29.01 -8.93 -11.56
C GLN A 43 27.65 -8.72 -12.25
N GLU A 44 26.53 -9.04 -11.58
CA GLU A 44 25.19 -8.74 -12.11
C GLU A 44 24.87 -7.25 -12.06
N GLY A 45 25.51 -6.53 -11.13
CA GLY A 45 25.44 -5.08 -10.99
C GLY A 45 24.01 -4.54 -10.95
N CYS A 46 23.80 -3.38 -11.56
CA CYS A 46 22.50 -2.71 -11.60
C CYS A 46 21.45 -3.51 -12.37
N ALA A 47 21.85 -4.26 -13.40
CA ALA A 47 20.93 -5.02 -14.25
C ALA A 47 20.27 -6.16 -13.47
N GLY A 48 21.01 -6.84 -12.59
CA GLY A 48 20.45 -7.84 -11.67
C GLY A 48 19.41 -7.23 -10.74
N VAL A 49 19.71 -6.06 -10.15
CA VAL A 49 18.82 -5.39 -9.19
C VAL A 49 17.50 -4.99 -9.85
N TRP A 50 17.56 -4.42 -11.05
CA TRP A 50 16.36 -4.08 -11.84
C TRP A 50 15.57 -5.31 -12.26
N ARG A 51 16.22 -6.41 -12.61
CA ARG A 51 15.54 -7.66 -12.98
C ARG A 51 14.76 -8.22 -11.80
N VAL A 52 15.36 -8.26 -10.61
CA VAL A 52 14.69 -8.72 -9.39
C VAL A 52 13.50 -7.82 -9.05
N LEU A 53 13.68 -6.50 -9.04
CA LEU A 53 12.58 -5.58 -8.77
C LEU A 53 11.43 -5.74 -9.78
N ASN A 54 11.74 -5.78 -11.08
CA ASN A 54 10.71 -5.89 -12.12
C ASN A 54 9.95 -7.22 -12.06
N SER A 55 10.66 -8.32 -11.83
CA SER A 55 10.06 -9.65 -11.69
C SER A 55 9.11 -9.69 -10.48
N SER A 56 9.53 -9.10 -9.37
CA SER A 56 8.72 -9.08 -8.16
C SER A 56 7.54 -8.11 -8.24
N LEU A 57 7.68 -6.98 -8.94
CA LEU A 57 6.54 -6.12 -9.26
C LEU A 57 5.53 -6.87 -10.13
N LEU A 58 5.99 -7.60 -11.15
CA LEU A 58 5.10 -8.41 -11.99
C LEU A 58 4.32 -9.45 -11.16
N ILE A 59 5.00 -10.17 -10.27
CA ILE A 59 4.36 -11.12 -9.34
C ILE A 59 3.38 -10.38 -8.42
N PHE A 60 3.77 -9.24 -7.86
CA PHE A 60 2.90 -8.43 -7.01
C PHE A 60 1.61 -8.04 -7.75
N PHE A 61 1.73 -7.50 -8.97
CA PHE A 61 0.57 -7.14 -9.79
C PHE A 61 -0.30 -8.36 -10.12
N LEU A 62 0.31 -9.48 -10.50
CA LEU A 62 -0.41 -10.71 -10.83
C LEU A 62 -1.26 -11.22 -9.66
N PHE A 63 -0.75 -11.12 -8.43
CA PHE A 63 -1.45 -11.58 -7.23
C PHE A 63 -2.39 -10.54 -6.59
N MET A 64 -2.13 -9.24 -6.76
CA MET A 64 -2.97 -8.17 -6.19
C MET A 64 -4.12 -7.74 -7.09
N LEU A 65 -4.01 -7.90 -8.41
CA LEU A 65 -5.08 -7.54 -9.34
C LEU A 65 -6.37 -8.36 -9.12
N PRO A 66 -6.34 -9.71 -8.94
CA PRO A 66 -7.56 -10.49 -8.74
C PRO A 66 -8.33 -10.08 -7.47
N PRO A 67 -7.71 -9.92 -6.28
CA PRO A 67 -8.40 -9.40 -5.09
C PRO A 67 -8.98 -8.00 -5.29
N MET A 68 -8.28 -7.08 -5.98
CA MET A 68 -8.83 -5.75 -6.32
C MET A 68 -10.09 -5.86 -7.17
N VAL A 69 -10.07 -6.71 -8.19
CA VAL A 69 -11.22 -6.92 -9.09
C VAL A 69 -12.38 -7.53 -8.31
N VAL A 70 -12.12 -8.55 -7.49
CA VAL A 70 -13.15 -9.18 -6.63
C VAL A 70 -13.75 -8.16 -5.66
N LEU A 71 -12.94 -7.35 -4.97
CA LEU A 71 -13.43 -6.32 -4.06
C LEU A 71 -14.25 -5.24 -4.78
N LYS A 72 -13.88 -4.89 -6.01
CA LYS A 72 -14.66 -3.96 -6.84
C LYS A 72 -16.01 -4.55 -7.28
N LEU A 73 -16.03 -5.82 -7.73
CA LEU A 73 -17.27 -6.48 -8.17
C LEU A 73 -18.20 -6.82 -7.00
N PHE A 74 -17.66 -7.26 -5.87
CA PHE A 74 -18.43 -7.63 -4.68
C PHE A 74 -18.60 -6.46 -3.69
N SER A 75 -18.28 -5.22 -4.11
CA SER A 75 -18.38 -4.01 -3.30
C SER A 75 -19.73 -3.84 -2.58
N PRO A 76 -20.90 -4.08 -3.20
CA PRO A 76 -22.19 -3.96 -2.50
C PRO A 76 -22.38 -4.99 -1.39
N TRP A 77 -21.86 -6.21 -1.60
CA TRP A 77 -21.92 -7.29 -0.62
C TRP A 77 -20.97 -7.03 0.55
N ALA A 78 -19.76 -6.52 0.26
CA ALA A 78 -18.82 -6.09 1.28
C ALA A 78 -19.41 -4.97 2.15
N VAL A 79 -20.06 -3.97 1.53
CA VAL A 79 -20.78 -2.90 2.26
C VAL A 79 -21.90 -3.47 3.13
N MET A 80 -22.75 -4.36 2.60
CA MET A 80 -23.82 -5.00 3.39
C MET A 80 -23.27 -5.85 4.54
N LEU A 81 -22.13 -6.51 4.34
CA LEU A 81 -21.42 -7.24 5.38
C LEU A 81 -20.90 -6.27 6.45
N PHE A 82 -20.12 -5.24 6.06
CA PHE A 82 -19.46 -4.28 6.96
C PHE A 82 -20.42 -3.35 7.71
N VAL A 83 -21.52 -2.93 7.08
CA VAL A 83 -22.50 -1.99 7.66
C VAL A 83 -23.65 -2.71 8.37
N GLY A 84 -23.82 -4.02 8.13
CA GLY A 84 -24.88 -4.85 8.69
C GLY A 84 -26.23 -4.65 8.00
N ALA A 85 -27.02 -5.72 7.91
CA ALA A 85 -28.36 -5.75 7.30
C ALA A 85 -29.43 -5.04 8.15
N GLY A 86 -29.24 -3.76 8.46
CA GLY A 86 -30.24 -2.92 9.14
C GLY A 86 -30.74 -1.79 8.22
N LEU A 87 -31.95 -1.25 8.47
CA LEU A 87 -32.59 -0.21 7.67
C LEU A 87 -31.72 1.05 7.39
N LYS A 88 -30.62 1.27 8.15
CA LYS A 88 -29.63 2.34 7.88
C LYS A 88 -28.67 2.06 6.71
N ALA A 89 -28.51 0.79 6.31
CA ALA A 89 -27.63 0.37 5.21
C ALA A 89 -28.16 0.79 3.83
N GLN A 90 -29.49 0.86 3.65
CA GLN A 90 -30.11 1.29 2.38
C GLN A 90 -29.92 2.78 2.10
N THR A 91 -29.88 3.62 3.15
CA THR A 91 -29.54 5.05 3.04
C THR A 91 -28.04 5.33 2.90
N LEU A 92 -27.16 4.40 3.28
CA LEU A 92 -25.70 4.53 3.22
C LEU A 92 -25.07 3.89 1.97
N LEU A 93 -25.83 3.11 1.22
CA LEU A 93 -25.43 2.48 -0.05
C LEU A 93 -24.73 3.44 -1.05
N PRO A 94 -25.23 4.68 -1.30
CA PRO A 94 -24.54 5.61 -2.20
C PRO A 94 -23.20 6.15 -1.63
N THR A 95 -23.01 6.15 -0.31
CA THR A 95 -21.77 6.63 0.34
C THR A 95 -20.75 5.52 0.57
N ALA A 96 -21.18 4.27 0.69
CA ALA A 96 -20.32 3.15 1.07
C ALA A 96 -19.65 2.45 -0.13
N ALA A 97 -20.25 2.49 -1.33
CA ALA A 97 -19.63 2.01 -2.56
C ALA A 97 -18.26 2.66 -2.88
N PRO A 98 -18.09 4.01 -2.78
CA PRO A 98 -16.79 4.61 -3.01
C PRO A 98 -15.75 4.24 -1.94
N VAL A 99 -16.15 3.98 -0.68
CA VAL A 99 -15.23 3.60 0.41
C VAL A 99 -14.56 2.25 0.13
N VAL A 100 -15.28 1.27 -0.41
CA VAL A 100 -14.69 -0.05 -0.72
C VAL A 100 -13.67 0.05 -1.85
N VAL A 101 -13.97 0.83 -2.89
CA VAL A 101 -13.00 1.08 -3.98
C VAL A 101 -11.76 1.78 -3.44
N LEU A 102 -11.96 2.74 -2.53
CA LEU A 102 -10.89 3.48 -1.87
C LEU A 102 -10.01 2.56 -0.99
N ALA A 103 -10.63 1.63 -0.27
CA ALA A 103 -9.92 0.63 0.53
C ALA A 103 -9.11 -0.35 -0.34
N ALA A 104 -9.67 -0.80 -1.46
CA ALA A 104 -8.94 -1.65 -2.41
C ALA A 104 -7.72 -0.92 -2.98
N PHE A 105 -7.88 0.36 -3.34
CA PHE A 105 -6.76 1.20 -3.79
C PHE A 105 -5.71 1.40 -2.70
N PHE A 106 -6.14 1.62 -1.46
CA PHE A 106 -5.25 1.73 -0.31
C PHE A 106 -4.42 0.46 -0.10
N VAL A 107 -5.04 -0.72 -0.12
CA VAL A 107 -4.34 -2.00 0.04
C VAL A 107 -3.31 -2.19 -1.08
N PHE A 108 -3.69 -1.85 -2.31
CA PHE A 108 -2.81 -1.90 -3.46
C PHE A 108 -1.59 -0.98 -3.31
N VAL A 109 -1.81 0.31 -3.02
CA VAL A 109 -0.72 1.29 -2.83
C VAL A 109 0.17 0.89 -1.66
N ASN A 110 -0.41 0.42 -0.55
CA ASN A 110 0.35 -0.02 0.61
C ASN A 110 1.20 -1.25 0.30
N GLY A 111 0.67 -2.21 -0.45
CA GLY A 111 1.44 -3.37 -0.92
C GLY A 111 2.62 -2.97 -1.80
N LEU A 112 2.42 -2.03 -2.74
CA LEU A 112 3.49 -1.52 -3.60
C LEU A 112 4.58 -0.80 -2.79
N ARG A 113 4.17 0.06 -1.84
CA ARG A 113 5.07 0.74 -0.91
C ARG A 113 5.91 -0.26 -0.11
N LEU A 114 5.30 -1.34 0.36
CA LEU A 114 5.96 -2.38 1.14
C LEU A 114 7.04 -3.10 0.33
N VAL A 115 6.74 -3.46 -0.91
CA VAL A 115 7.70 -4.09 -1.84
C VAL A 115 8.91 -3.18 -2.08
N LEU A 116 8.67 -1.89 -2.36
CA LEU A 116 9.75 -0.92 -2.58
C LEU A 116 10.59 -0.67 -1.32
N ASN A 117 9.96 -0.59 -0.15
CA ASN A 117 10.67 -0.45 1.12
C ASN A 117 11.60 -1.63 1.39
N HIS A 118 11.14 -2.86 1.11
CA HIS A 118 11.96 -4.06 1.25
C HIS A 118 13.07 -4.13 0.20
N ALA A 119 12.82 -3.60 -1.01
CA ALA A 119 13.86 -3.47 -2.01
C ALA A 119 15.01 -2.54 -1.55
N LEU A 120 14.66 -1.41 -0.91
CA LEU A 120 15.63 -0.50 -0.30
C LEU A 120 16.38 -1.14 0.89
N ASN A 121 15.67 -1.90 1.73
CA ASN A 121 16.29 -2.67 2.80
C ASN A 121 17.26 -3.73 2.27
N GLY A 122 16.95 -4.37 1.13
CA GLY A 122 17.85 -5.30 0.44
C GLY A 122 19.14 -4.64 -0.08
N LEU A 123 19.10 -3.32 -0.34
CA LEU A 123 20.27 -2.49 -0.66
C LEU A 123 20.97 -1.92 0.60
N ALA A 124 20.59 -2.38 1.80
CA ALA A 124 21.05 -1.88 3.09
C ALA A 124 20.76 -0.38 3.37
N ASP A 125 19.83 0.26 2.63
CA ASP A 125 19.35 1.61 2.93
C ASP A 125 18.07 1.57 3.78
N MET A 126 18.23 1.56 5.12
CA MET A 126 17.10 1.49 6.06
C MET A 126 16.74 2.87 6.67
N LYS A 127 17.68 3.82 6.68
CA LYS A 127 17.50 5.11 7.35
C LYS A 127 16.65 6.08 6.52
N VAL A 128 16.93 6.16 5.22
CA VAL A 128 16.22 7.09 4.33
C VAL A 128 14.75 6.69 4.15
N PRO A 129 14.38 5.40 3.98
CA PRO A 129 12.97 5.02 3.88
C PRO A 129 12.15 5.33 5.14
N ALA A 130 12.76 5.20 6.32
CA ALA A 130 12.12 5.53 7.59
C ALA A 130 11.82 7.04 7.70
N LEU A 131 12.76 7.89 7.28
CA LEU A 131 12.55 9.34 7.25
C LEU A 131 11.46 9.74 6.24
N ILE A 132 11.51 9.19 5.03
CA ILE A 132 10.48 9.42 4.01
C ILE A 132 9.09 9.00 4.53
N ALA A 133 8.98 7.87 5.25
CA ALA A 133 7.73 7.45 5.86
C ALA A 133 7.23 8.50 6.86
N ALA A 134 8.09 8.93 7.79
CA ALA A 134 7.72 9.93 8.79
C ALA A 134 7.23 11.22 8.14
N VAL A 135 7.96 11.76 7.16
CA VAL A 135 7.58 13.00 6.45
C VAL A 135 6.29 12.82 5.65
N SER A 136 6.10 11.67 4.99
CA SER A 136 4.90 11.44 4.17
C SER A 136 3.65 11.30 5.04
N TYR A 137 3.73 10.64 6.19
CA TYR A 137 2.59 10.51 7.10
C TYR A 137 2.29 11.82 7.83
N TRP A 138 3.31 12.46 8.39
CA TRP A 138 3.09 13.66 9.22
C TRP A 138 2.94 14.94 8.40
N GLY A 139 3.73 15.09 7.34
CA GLY A 139 3.75 16.30 6.52
C GLY A 139 2.74 16.31 5.38
N ILE A 140 2.22 15.15 4.96
CA ILE A 140 1.29 15.07 3.82
C ILE A 140 -0.02 14.42 4.23
N ALA A 141 -0.01 13.18 4.73
CA ALA A 141 -1.23 12.46 5.01
C ALA A 141 -2.12 13.17 6.04
N LEU A 142 -1.52 13.69 7.12
CA LEU A 142 -2.24 14.42 8.16
C LEU A 142 -2.82 15.76 7.66
N PRO A 143 -2.05 16.69 7.08
CA PRO A 143 -2.59 17.94 6.57
C PRO A 143 -3.67 17.73 5.50
N VAL A 144 -3.43 16.83 4.55
CA VAL A 144 -4.40 16.53 3.48
C VAL A 144 -5.66 15.86 4.04
N GLY A 145 -5.50 14.95 5.00
CA GLY A 145 -6.64 14.31 5.67
C GLY A 145 -7.48 15.30 6.48
N ILE A 146 -6.83 16.26 7.17
CA ILE A 146 -7.53 17.30 7.94
C ILE A 146 -8.23 18.28 6.99
N THR A 147 -7.57 18.75 5.93
CA THR A 147 -8.19 19.69 4.99
C THR A 147 -9.36 19.06 4.24
N LEU A 148 -9.20 17.84 3.71
CA LEU A 148 -10.29 17.14 3.03
C LEU A 148 -11.41 16.72 3.98
N GLY A 149 -11.06 16.26 5.18
CA GLY A 149 -12.03 15.79 6.16
C GLY A 149 -12.88 16.92 6.75
N PHE A 150 -12.25 18.04 7.10
CA PHE A 150 -12.89 19.14 7.83
C PHE A 150 -13.24 20.35 6.96
N MET A 151 -12.42 20.75 5.97
CA MET A 151 -12.76 21.91 5.12
C MET A 151 -13.67 21.56 3.95
N LEU A 152 -13.57 20.33 3.40
CA LEU A 152 -14.46 19.87 2.32
C LEU A 152 -15.66 19.06 2.84
N GLU A 153 -15.83 18.94 4.16
CA GLU A 153 -16.93 18.21 4.81
C GLU A 153 -17.08 16.75 4.34
N LEU A 154 -16.02 16.15 3.77
CA LEU A 154 -16.02 14.77 3.29
C LEU A 154 -15.93 13.76 4.45
N GLY A 155 -15.64 14.23 5.67
CA GLY A 155 -15.55 13.41 6.88
C GLY A 155 -14.56 12.25 6.71
N VAL A 156 -15.07 11.02 6.85
CA VAL A 156 -14.27 9.79 6.78
C VAL A 156 -13.63 9.59 5.40
N LEU A 157 -14.32 9.94 4.31
CA LEU A 157 -13.78 9.81 2.96
C LEU A 157 -12.55 10.71 2.76
N GLY A 158 -12.57 11.93 3.32
CA GLY A 158 -11.45 12.86 3.26
C GLY A 158 -10.20 12.33 3.96
N MET A 159 -10.37 11.66 5.11
CA MET A 159 -9.26 11.02 5.82
C MET A 159 -8.62 9.89 5.02
N TRP A 160 -9.44 9.04 4.37
CA TRP A 160 -8.91 7.98 3.50
C TRP A 160 -8.14 8.52 2.31
N TRP A 161 -8.64 9.59 1.67
CA TRP A 161 -7.91 10.27 0.60
C TRP A 161 -6.58 10.86 1.10
N GLY A 162 -6.56 11.45 2.30
CA GLY A 162 -5.32 11.89 2.94
C GLY A 162 -4.30 10.76 3.14
N LEU A 163 -4.74 9.61 3.64
CA LEU A 163 -3.86 8.45 3.80
C LEU A 163 -3.33 7.92 2.48
N ILE A 164 -4.20 7.79 1.48
CA ILE A 164 -3.82 7.30 0.15
C ILE A 164 -2.82 8.24 -0.52
N THR A 165 -3.05 9.55 -0.44
CA THR A 165 -2.13 10.54 -1.02
C THR A 165 -0.77 10.49 -0.34
N GLY A 166 -0.72 10.46 0.99
CA GLY A 166 0.54 10.32 1.73
C GLY A 166 1.30 9.03 1.40
N MET A 167 0.60 7.88 1.31
CA MET A 167 1.24 6.63 0.92
C MET A 167 1.70 6.64 -0.53
N SER A 168 0.93 7.24 -1.44
CA SER A 168 1.32 7.37 -2.85
C SER A 168 2.59 8.19 -2.99
N VAL A 169 2.70 9.31 -2.25
CA VAL A 169 3.92 10.12 -2.23
C VAL A 169 5.10 9.31 -1.67
N ALA A 170 4.91 8.58 -0.57
CA ALA A 170 5.95 7.72 -0.02
C ALA A 170 6.43 6.66 -1.02
N THR A 171 5.50 6.00 -1.73
CA THR A 171 5.80 5.01 -2.77
C THR A 171 6.64 5.61 -3.90
N VAL A 172 6.26 6.79 -4.39
CA VAL A 172 7.03 7.49 -5.43
C VAL A 172 8.43 7.87 -4.92
N ALA A 173 8.52 8.40 -3.71
CA ALA A 173 9.79 8.75 -3.09
C ALA A 173 10.71 7.53 -2.89
N TYR A 174 10.15 6.37 -2.48
CA TYR A 174 10.90 5.12 -2.39
C TYR A 174 11.40 4.65 -3.75
N PHE A 175 10.56 4.73 -4.79
CA PHE A 175 10.97 4.37 -6.14
C PHE A 175 12.09 5.29 -6.65
N MET A 176 11.98 6.61 -6.46
CA MET A 176 13.02 7.56 -6.82
C MET A 176 14.33 7.30 -6.06
N ARG A 177 14.25 7.04 -4.75
CA ARG A 177 15.42 6.70 -3.92
C ARG A 177 16.10 5.42 -4.40
N PHE A 178 15.31 4.40 -4.71
CA PHE A 178 15.80 3.13 -5.25
C PHE A 178 16.52 3.35 -6.58
N TRP A 179 15.90 4.10 -7.50
CA TRP A 179 16.50 4.42 -8.80
C TRP A 179 17.82 5.19 -8.64
N TRP A 180 17.85 6.18 -7.73
CA TRP A 180 19.06 6.96 -7.45
C TRP A 180 20.20 6.10 -6.90
N LEU A 181 19.92 5.22 -5.92
CA LEU A 181 20.90 4.30 -5.35
C LEU A 181 21.46 3.35 -6.41
N VAL A 182 20.58 2.69 -7.16
CA VAL A 182 21.01 1.72 -8.17
C VAL A 182 21.85 2.41 -9.25
N ARG A 183 21.53 3.65 -9.63
CA ARG A 183 22.34 4.42 -10.60
C ARG A 183 23.69 4.87 -10.05
N HIS A 184 23.77 5.30 -8.79
CA HIS A 184 25.03 5.77 -8.19
C HIS A 184 25.98 4.63 -7.82
N SER A 185 25.46 3.47 -7.42
CA SER A 185 26.28 2.27 -7.22
C SER A 185 26.96 1.78 -8.52
N SER A 186 26.45 2.18 -9.69
CA SER A 186 27.08 1.91 -10.99
C SER A 186 28.29 2.79 -11.31
N LEU A 187 28.49 3.91 -10.58
CA LEU A 187 29.58 4.85 -10.86
C LEU A 187 30.84 4.50 -10.06
N ALA A 188 30.70 3.90 -8.88
CA ALA A 188 31.82 3.50 -8.05
C ALA A 188 32.63 2.32 -8.65
N THR A 189 31.99 1.42 -9.41
CA THR A 189 32.68 0.29 -10.06
C THR A 189 33.40 0.64 -11.35
N LYS A 190 33.17 1.84 -11.91
CA LYS A 190 33.83 2.29 -13.14
C LYS A 190 35.09 3.13 -12.91
N SER A 191 35.39 3.56 -11.69
CA SER A 191 36.60 4.35 -11.39
C SER A 191 37.83 3.51 -11.03
N ASP A 192 37.68 2.19 -10.87
CA ASP A 192 38.74 1.24 -10.49
C ASP A 192 39.21 0.34 -11.66
N GLN A 193 38.80 0.66 -12.91
CA GLN A 193 39.33 0.05 -14.14
C GLN A 193 40.04 1.10 -14.98
#